data_AF-A0A6M7UTE8-F1
#
_entry.id   AF-A0A6M7UTE8-F1
#
_cell.length_a   1.000
_cell.length_b   1.000
_cell.length_c   1.000
_cell.angle_alpha   90.00
_cell.angle_beta   90.00
_cell.angle_gamma   90.00
#
_symmetry.space_group_name_H-M   'P 1'
#
loop_
_entity.id
_entity.type
_entity.pdbx_description
1 polymer ?
#
loop_
_entity_poly.entity_id
_entity_poly.type
_entity_poly.pdbx_seq_one_letter_code
_entity_poly.pdbx_strand_id
1 'polypeptide(L)'
;MSIAQTVRPIHFEDFSGSEFERLVFAYHLCEGWTDLAWYGQTGSDQGRDIVGTRPFDDRPDERTVIQCVNRASLTQTKAEKDMSAAIGAAFGRPATFKFVCRCSVSAQRRDEVKAAANKLGVARVTIWSGSEFEEHLRLRAEFLLRRLVEGVPFPDTAAELRDFVDRFSAITDDQTLAMLARAFDRPAFRTPFQQESNLPAFLQAVEDTIRVLSTGIWQTREGVEIHRLPLLHHIRDPSVRSALEATVRELDHLRRRYKTLLSTGAIRPCGCGDPSCPTFMLTDAAAREMDRARDRVLTAFRKPYPSFSVTLE
;
A
#
# COMPACT_ATOMS: atom_id res chain seq x y z
N MET A 1 34.25 -7.67 5.75
CA MET A 1 33.80 -8.84 4.96
C MET A 1 32.29 -8.95 5.15
N SER A 2 31.51 -8.66 4.10
CA SER A 2 30.07 -8.93 4.10
C SER A 2 29.88 -10.43 3.92
N ILE A 3 29.37 -11.13 4.93
CA ILE A 3 28.92 -12.51 4.75
C ILE A 3 27.76 -12.44 3.75
N ALA A 4 27.90 -13.10 2.60
CA ALA A 4 26.80 -13.27 1.67
C ALA A 4 25.70 -14.06 2.39
N GLN A 5 24.63 -13.39 2.80
CA GLN A 5 23.45 -14.03 3.36
C GLN A 5 22.62 -14.58 2.20
N THR A 6 22.56 -15.90 2.08
CA THR A 6 21.69 -16.56 1.11
C THR A 6 20.26 -16.47 1.59
N VAL A 7 19.42 -15.70 0.90
CA VAL A 7 17.99 -15.65 1.18
C VAL A 7 17.33 -16.91 0.61
N ARG A 8 16.76 -17.74 1.48
CA ARG A 8 16.05 -18.97 1.10
C ARG A 8 14.58 -18.66 0.77
N PRO A 9 13.94 -19.42 -0.13
CA PRO A 9 12.51 -19.28 -0.39
C PRO A 9 11.69 -19.65 0.85
N ILE A 10 10.49 -19.07 0.96
CA ILE A 10 9.54 -19.45 2.01
C ILE A 10 8.76 -20.70 1.57
N HIS A 11 8.77 -21.71 2.43
CA HIS A 11 8.02 -22.95 2.25
C HIS A 11 6.58 -22.79 2.72
N PHE A 12 5.75 -22.14 1.90
CA PHE A 12 4.34 -21.90 2.27
C PHE A 12 3.53 -23.20 2.45
N GLU A 13 4.02 -24.33 1.94
CA GLU A 13 3.48 -25.67 2.17
C GLU A 13 3.53 -26.15 3.62
N ASP A 14 4.39 -25.56 4.45
CA ASP A 14 4.50 -25.90 5.87
C ASP A 14 3.36 -25.28 6.69
N PHE A 15 2.63 -24.31 6.13
CA PHE A 15 1.48 -23.70 6.77
C PHE A 15 0.19 -24.45 6.45
N SER A 16 -0.69 -24.56 7.43
CA SER A 16 -2.08 -24.94 7.20
C SER A 16 -2.82 -23.88 6.36
N GLY A 17 -4.00 -24.24 5.84
CA GLY A 17 -4.84 -23.32 5.07
C GLY A 17 -5.15 -22.03 5.85
N SER A 18 -5.55 -22.19 7.11
CA SER A 18 -5.88 -21.07 8.00
C SER A 18 -4.67 -20.21 8.35
N GLU A 19 -3.49 -20.80 8.57
CA GLU A 19 -2.26 -20.03 8.81
C GLU A 19 -1.84 -19.21 7.59
N PHE A 20 -1.97 -19.79 6.39
CA PHE A 20 -1.69 -19.09 5.15
C PHE A 20 -2.68 -17.94 4.92
N GLU A 21 -3.98 -18.17 5.13
CA GLU A 21 -5.00 -17.12 5.06
C GLU A 21 -4.74 -16.00 6.07
N ARG A 22 -4.38 -16.36 7.30
CA ARG A 22 -4.06 -15.40 8.36
C ARG A 22 -2.88 -14.51 7.98
N LEU A 23 -1.84 -15.08 7.38
CA LEU A 23 -0.70 -14.32 6.86
C LEU A 23 -1.14 -13.37 5.74
N VAL A 24 -1.97 -13.84 4.80
CA VAL A 24 -2.51 -13.00 3.72
C VAL A 24 -3.37 -11.87 4.28
N PHE A 25 -4.22 -12.14 5.27
CA PHE A 25 -5.04 -11.14 5.95
C PHE A 25 -4.15 -10.08 6.63
N ALA A 26 -3.17 -10.50 7.41
CA ALA A 26 -2.25 -9.61 8.08
C ALA A 26 -1.43 -8.76 7.10
N TYR A 27 -0.98 -9.34 5.98
CA TYR A 27 -0.30 -8.59 4.93
C TYR A 27 -1.19 -7.46 4.41
N HIS A 28 -2.47 -7.74 4.12
CA HIS A 28 -3.39 -6.72 3.58
C HIS A 28 -3.80 -5.69 4.63
N LEU A 29 -3.88 -6.06 5.91
CA LEU A 29 -3.97 -5.09 7.01
C LEU A 29 -2.76 -4.15 6.99
N CYS A 30 -1.55 -4.70 6.92
CA CYS A 30 -0.32 -3.92 6.85
C CYS A 30 -0.28 -3.07 5.58
N GLU A 31 -0.82 -3.56 4.46
CA GLU A 31 -0.96 -2.82 3.20
C GLU A 31 -2.02 -1.69 3.31
N GLY A 32 -2.72 -1.53 4.43
CA GLY A 32 -3.66 -0.43 4.64
C GLY A 32 -4.98 -0.63 3.89
N TRP A 33 -5.44 -1.86 3.71
CA TRP A 33 -6.77 -2.13 3.19
C TRP A 33 -7.83 -1.83 4.23
N THR A 34 -8.96 -1.27 3.81
CA THR A 34 -10.11 -0.95 4.66
C THR A 34 -11.20 -2.01 4.55
N ASP A 35 -12.17 -1.99 5.48
CA ASP A 35 -13.29 -2.95 5.55
C ASP A 35 -12.86 -4.43 5.45
N LEU A 36 -11.66 -4.74 5.91
CA LEU A 36 -11.06 -6.06 5.74
C LEU A 36 -11.71 -7.06 6.71
N ALA A 37 -12.32 -8.10 6.15
CA ALA A 37 -12.98 -9.18 6.86
C ALA A 37 -12.42 -10.53 6.43
N TRP A 38 -12.02 -11.36 7.41
CA TRP A 38 -11.55 -12.73 7.21
C TRP A 38 -12.69 -13.71 7.50
N TYR A 39 -13.18 -14.38 6.46
CA TYR A 39 -14.29 -15.33 6.53
C TYR A 39 -13.83 -16.78 6.72
N GLY A 40 -12.61 -17.10 6.24
CA GLY A 40 -12.06 -18.46 6.28
C GLY A 40 -11.74 -19.02 7.66
N GLN A 41 -11.86 -18.21 8.70
CA GLN A 41 -11.80 -18.67 10.09
C GLN A 41 -12.92 -19.68 10.45
N THR A 42 -14.06 -19.64 9.75
CA THR A 42 -15.26 -20.45 10.10
C THR A 42 -15.50 -21.67 9.19
N GLY A 43 -14.65 -21.89 8.18
CA GLY A 43 -14.65 -23.11 7.37
C GLY A 43 -15.79 -23.26 6.35
N SER A 44 -16.64 -22.24 6.17
CA SER A 44 -17.71 -22.21 5.17
C SER A 44 -17.50 -21.06 4.17
N ASP A 45 -16.39 -21.12 3.44
CA ASP A 45 -16.08 -20.09 2.48
C ASP A 45 -16.82 -20.33 1.19
N GLN A 46 -17.83 -19.50 0.96
CA GLN A 46 -18.57 -19.36 -0.29
C GLN A 46 -17.66 -18.75 -1.40
N GLY A 47 -16.46 -19.31 -1.58
CA GLY A 47 -15.43 -18.83 -2.51
C GLY A 47 -14.79 -17.49 -2.11
N ARG A 48 -14.75 -17.18 -0.81
CA ARG A 48 -14.18 -15.93 -0.28
C ARG A 48 -13.48 -16.20 1.05
N ASP A 49 -12.16 -16.07 1.08
CA ASP A 49 -11.43 -16.25 2.34
C ASP A 49 -11.29 -14.90 3.05
N ILE A 50 -10.98 -13.83 2.28
CA ILE A 50 -10.87 -12.46 2.78
C ILE A 50 -11.59 -11.51 1.84
N VAL A 51 -12.23 -10.48 2.38
CA VAL A 51 -12.83 -9.39 1.59
C VAL A 51 -12.40 -8.07 2.18
N GLY A 52 -12.05 -7.10 1.34
CA GLY A 52 -11.74 -5.74 1.78
C GLY A 52 -11.73 -4.75 0.64
N THR A 53 -11.48 -3.50 0.97
CA THR A 53 -11.44 -2.39 0.04
C THR A 53 -10.01 -1.89 -0.04
N ARG A 54 -9.47 -1.87 -1.26
CA ARG A 54 -8.15 -1.27 -1.51
C ARG A 54 -8.32 0.20 -1.84
N PRO A 55 -7.73 1.12 -1.06
CA PRO A 55 -7.82 2.54 -1.35
C PRO A 55 -6.92 2.94 -2.53
N PHE A 56 -7.34 3.94 -3.29
CA PHE A 56 -6.52 4.56 -4.33
C PHE A 56 -6.62 6.08 -4.28
N ASP A 57 -5.51 6.76 -4.55
CA ASP A 57 -5.47 8.23 -4.56
C ASP A 57 -5.96 8.81 -5.92
N ASP A 58 -5.78 8.07 -7.02
CA ASP A 58 -5.99 8.51 -8.40
C ASP A 58 -7.27 7.93 -9.06
N ARG A 59 -7.96 7.02 -8.38
CA ARG A 59 -9.15 6.31 -8.88
C ARG A 59 -10.04 5.85 -7.73
N PRO A 60 -11.28 5.40 -8.00
CA PRO A 60 -12.17 4.91 -6.94
C PRO A 60 -11.58 3.72 -6.19
N ASP A 61 -11.87 3.66 -4.90
CA ASP A 61 -11.57 2.53 -4.04
C ASP A 61 -12.13 1.22 -4.61
N GLU A 62 -11.35 0.15 -4.52
CA GLU A 62 -11.70 -1.12 -5.15
C GLU A 62 -11.99 -2.20 -4.13
N ARG A 63 -13.28 -2.54 -4.05
CA ARG A 63 -13.73 -3.71 -3.29
C ARG A 63 -13.24 -4.98 -3.94
N THR A 64 -12.49 -5.77 -3.18
CA THR A 64 -11.78 -6.94 -3.66
C THR A 64 -12.09 -8.16 -2.79
N VAL A 65 -12.44 -9.26 -3.45
CA VAL A 65 -12.49 -10.59 -2.82
C VAL A 65 -11.13 -11.25 -3.02
N ILE A 66 -10.57 -11.80 -1.95
CA ILE A 66 -9.31 -12.54 -1.96
C ILE A 66 -9.62 -14.00 -1.63
N GLN A 67 -9.21 -14.88 -2.54
CA GLN A 67 -9.17 -16.32 -2.33
C GLN A 67 -7.70 -16.76 -2.14
N CYS A 68 -7.43 -17.32 -0.98
CA CYS A 68 -6.19 -17.98 -0.63
C CYS A 68 -6.19 -19.42 -1.15
N VAL A 69 -5.15 -19.77 -1.89
CA VAL A 69 -5.00 -21.09 -2.50
C VAL A 69 -3.74 -21.72 -1.93
N ASN A 70 -3.87 -22.24 -0.70
CA ASN A 70 -2.85 -23.06 -0.07
C ASN A 70 -2.90 -24.51 -0.61
N ARG A 71 -2.65 -24.68 -1.91
CA ARG A 71 -2.61 -25.98 -2.61
C ARG A 71 -1.42 -26.03 -3.56
N ALA A 72 -1.03 -27.24 -3.95
CA ALA A 72 0.09 -27.46 -4.87
C ALA A 72 -0.17 -26.88 -6.27
N SER A 73 -1.43 -26.63 -6.64
CA SER A 73 -1.79 -25.99 -7.90
C SER A 73 -3.11 -25.23 -7.81
N LEU A 74 -3.23 -24.18 -8.62
CA LEU A 74 -4.50 -23.52 -8.96
C LEU A 74 -5.07 -24.18 -10.23
N THR A 75 -6.18 -24.90 -10.09
CA THR A 75 -6.88 -25.52 -11.22
C THR A 75 -7.95 -24.60 -11.79
N GLN A 76 -8.29 -24.77 -13.07
CA GLN A 76 -9.37 -23.99 -13.71
C GLN A 76 -10.67 -24.12 -12.94
N THR A 77 -11.06 -25.38 -12.64
CA THR A 77 -12.30 -25.71 -11.95
C THR A 77 -12.38 -25.06 -10.57
N LYS A 78 -11.26 -24.98 -9.83
CA LYS A 78 -11.23 -24.30 -8.53
C LYS A 78 -11.46 -22.80 -8.72
N ALA A 79 -10.73 -22.16 -9.62
CA ALA A 79 -10.86 -20.74 -9.88
C ALA A 79 -12.28 -20.35 -10.31
N GLU A 80 -12.88 -21.09 -11.24
CA GLU A 80 -14.26 -20.89 -11.70
C GLU A 80 -15.28 -21.08 -10.58
N LYS A 81 -15.12 -22.14 -9.78
CA LYS A 81 -16.00 -22.43 -8.64
C LYS A 81 -15.94 -21.31 -7.61
N ASP A 82 -14.75 -20.85 -7.24
CA ASP A 82 -14.56 -19.81 -6.21
C ASP A 82 -15.13 -18.48 -6.68
N MET A 83 -14.81 -18.06 -7.91
CA MET A 83 -15.35 -16.82 -8.48
C MET A 83 -16.88 -16.86 -8.58
N SER A 84 -17.45 -17.98 -9.03
CA SER A 84 -18.91 -18.14 -9.13
C SER A 84 -19.58 -18.07 -7.77
N ALA A 85 -19.00 -18.72 -6.76
CA ALA A 85 -19.52 -18.71 -5.40
C ALA A 85 -19.47 -17.30 -4.78
N ALA A 86 -18.37 -16.56 -4.97
CA ALA A 86 -18.24 -15.21 -4.45
C ALA A 86 -19.20 -14.21 -5.09
N ILE A 87 -19.50 -14.36 -6.39
CA ILE A 87 -20.50 -13.53 -7.08
C ILE A 87 -21.91 -13.81 -6.55
N GLY A 88 -22.22 -15.07 -6.26
CA GLY A 88 -23.52 -15.50 -5.74
C GLY A 88 -23.75 -15.15 -4.27
N ALA A 89 -22.73 -14.69 -3.56
CA ALA A 89 -22.85 -14.33 -2.15
C ALA A 89 -23.59 -12.99 -1.97
N ALA A 90 -24.28 -12.81 -0.83
CA ALA A 90 -25.15 -11.66 -0.50
C ALA A 90 -24.47 -10.27 -0.46
N PHE A 91 -23.20 -10.18 -0.87
CA PHE A 91 -22.34 -9.02 -0.75
C PHE A 91 -22.20 -8.20 -2.04
N GLY A 92 -22.87 -8.63 -3.12
CA GLY A 92 -22.80 -8.03 -4.44
C GLY A 92 -21.55 -8.42 -5.21
N ARG A 93 -21.55 -8.17 -6.53
CA ARG A 93 -20.44 -8.54 -7.41
C ARG A 93 -19.17 -7.74 -7.04
N PRO A 94 -18.01 -8.39 -6.81
CA PRO A 94 -16.78 -7.67 -6.52
C PRO A 94 -16.22 -6.95 -7.75
N ALA A 95 -15.58 -5.80 -7.55
CA ALA A 95 -14.89 -5.08 -8.61
C ALA A 95 -13.60 -5.82 -9.03
N THR A 96 -12.89 -6.37 -8.04
CA THR A 96 -11.69 -7.20 -8.28
C THR A 96 -11.80 -8.55 -7.57
N PHE A 97 -11.32 -9.60 -8.21
CA PHE A 97 -11.07 -10.89 -7.57
C PHE A 97 -9.56 -11.18 -7.55
N LYS A 98 -9.00 -11.46 -6.38
CA LYS A 98 -7.58 -11.75 -6.19
C LYS A 98 -7.37 -13.20 -5.76
N PHE A 99 -6.54 -13.94 -6.46
CA PHE A 99 -6.00 -15.20 -5.98
C PHE A 99 -4.62 -14.99 -5.37
N VAL A 100 -4.41 -15.46 -4.15
CA VAL A 100 -3.07 -15.54 -3.53
C VAL A 100 -2.75 -17.02 -3.35
N CYS A 101 -1.82 -17.53 -4.14
CA CYS A 101 -1.51 -18.95 -4.23
C CYS A 101 -0.18 -19.26 -3.54
N ARG A 102 -0.05 -20.41 -2.90
CA ARG A 102 1.27 -20.90 -2.48
C ARG A 102 2.12 -21.41 -3.65
N CYS A 103 1.47 -21.88 -4.72
CA CYS A 103 2.13 -22.54 -5.83
C CYS A 103 2.60 -21.54 -6.89
N SER A 104 3.40 -22.02 -7.84
CA SER A 104 3.61 -21.34 -9.11
C SER A 104 2.32 -21.35 -9.94
N VAL A 105 2.14 -20.32 -10.77
CA VAL A 105 0.98 -20.21 -11.68
C VAL A 105 1.49 -19.84 -13.06
N SER A 106 1.30 -20.74 -14.03
CA SER A 106 1.75 -20.55 -15.41
C SER A 106 1.01 -19.41 -16.11
N ALA A 107 1.64 -18.82 -17.13
CA ALA A 107 1.02 -17.79 -17.96
C ALA A 107 -0.32 -18.26 -18.55
N GLN A 108 -0.33 -19.48 -19.12
CA GLN A 108 -1.56 -20.10 -19.65
C GLN A 108 -2.67 -20.16 -18.60
N ARG A 109 -2.38 -20.61 -17.37
CA ARG A 109 -3.39 -20.67 -16.30
C ARG A 109 -3.90 -19.26 -15.95
N ARG A 110 -3.04 -18.25 -15.93
CA ARG A 110 -3.46 -16.85 -15.67
C ARG A 110 -4.44 -16.37 -16.74
N ASP A 111 -4.19 -16.68 -18.01
CA ASP A 111 -5.06 -16.28 -19.11
C ASP A 111 -6.39 -17.03 -19.11
N GLU A 112 -6.39 -18.33 -18.82
CA GLU A 112 -7.60 -19.13 -18.66
C GLU A 112 -8.48 -18.63 -17.50
N VAL A 113 -7.88 -18.27 -16.36
CA VAL A 113 -8.61 -17.72 -15.21
C VAL A 113 -9.18 -16.33 -15.52
N LYS A 114 -8.41 -15.45 -16.19
CA LYS A 114 -8.91 -14.15 -16.64
C LYS A 114 -10.08 -14.29 -17.62
N ALA A 115 -9.98 -15.23 -18.56
CA ALA A 115 -11.06 -15.49 -19.52
C ALA A 115 -12.34 -15.99 -18.83
N ALA A 116 -12.21 -16.86 -17.83
CA ALA A 116 -13.34 -17.31 -17.02
C ALA A 116 -13.97 -16.17 -16.21
N ALA A 117 -13.13 -15.32 -15.60
CA ALA A 117 -13.59 -14.17 -14.84
C ALA A 117 -14.39 -13.18 -15.70
N ASN A 118 -13.93 -12.94 -16.93
CA ASN A 118 -14.65 -12.10 -17.90
C ASN A 118 -16.01 -12.68 -18.28
N LYS A 119 -16.13 -14.00 -18.43
CA LYS A 119 -17.43 -14.67 -18.67
C LYS A 119 -18.37 -14.53 -17.48
N LEU A 120 -17.82 -14.55 -16.27
CA LEU A 120 -18.52 -14.26 -15.02
C LEU A 120 -18.65 -12.75 -14.76
N GLY A 121 -18.18 -11.90 -15.70
CA GLY A 121 -18.07 -10.44 -15.72
C GLY A 121 -17.48 -9.77 -14.48
N VAL A 122 -16.55 -10.45 -13.81
CA VAL A 122 -15.66 -9.80 -12.85
C VAL A 122 -14.75 -8.86 -13.62
N ALA A 123 -14.78 -7.56 -13.29
CA ALA A 123 -14.09 -6.53 -14.07
C ALA A 123 -12.56 -6.70 -14.07
N ARG A 124 -11.99 -7.21 -12.97
CA ARG A 124 -10.56 -7.42 -12.85
C ARG A 124 -10.20 -8.64 -12.04
N VAL A 125 -9.20 -9.40 -12.51
CA VAL A 125 -8.59 -10.49 -11.75
C VAL A 125 -7.10 -10.31 -11.60
N THR A 126 -6.62 -10.51 -10.37
CA THR A 126 -5.20 -10.50 -10.03
C THR A 126 -4.81 -11.85 -9.45
N ILE A 127 -3.65 -12.36 -9.81
CA ILE A 127 -3.12 -13.64 -9.30
C ILE A 127 -1.71 -13.39 -8.80
N TRP A 128 -1.45 -13.77 -7.55
CA TRP A 128 -0.11 -13.85 -6.99
C TRP A 128 0.26 -15.32 -6.82
N SER A 129 1.34 -15.75 -7.48
CA SER A 129 2.01 -17.01 -7.16
C SER A 129 2.72 -16.92 -5.81
N GLY A 130 3.15 -18.06 -5.27
CA GLY A 130 3.87 -18.09 -3.99
C GLY A 130 5.08 -17.17 -3.99
N SER A 131 5.87 -17.21 -5.07
CA SER A 131 7.02 -16.32 -5.26
C SER A 131 6.64 -14.83 -5.33
N GLU A 132 5.53 -14.47 -5.98
CA GLU A 132 5.09 -13.07 -6.06
C GLU A 132 4.63 -12.57 -4.68
N PHE A 133 3.89 -13.42 -3.95
CA PHE A 133 3.45 -13.08 -2.60
C PHE A 133 4.62 -12.98 -1.61
N GLU A 134 5.62 -13.87 -1.72
CA GLU A 134 6.86 -13.79 -0.96
C GLU A 134 7.59 -12.47 -1.20
N GLU A 135 7.74 -12.03 -2.46
CA GLU A 135 8.38 -10.75 -2.75
C GLU A 135 7.55 -9.55 -2.23
N HIS A 136 6.23 -9.63 -2.27
CA HIS A 136 5.36 -8.64 -1.63
C HIS A 136 5.59 -8.59 -0.10
N LEU A 137 5.67 -9.74 0.56
CA LEU A 137 5.95 -9.84 1.98
C LEU A 137 7.33 -9.27 2.32
N ARG A 138 8.38 -9.62 1.56
CA ARG A 138 9.74 -9.07 1.75
C ARG A 138 9.78 -7.57 1.58
N LEU A 139 9.10 -7.04 0.57
CA LEU A 139 9.12 -5.61 0.26
C LEU A 139 8.32 -4.78 1.26
N ARG A 140 7.16 -5.28 1.72
CA ARG A 140 6.14 -4.45 2.39
C ARG A 140 5.78 -4.89 3.80
N ALA A 141 6.15 -6.11 4.19
CA ALA A 141 5.77 -6.69 5.48
C ALA A 141 6.81 -7.69 5.99
N GLU A 142 8.11 -7.40 5.84
CA GLU A 142 9.20 -8.33 6.20
C GLU A 142 9.12 -8.75 7.67
N PHE A 143 8.61 -7.87 8.53
CA PHE A 143 8.41 -8.16 9.95
C PHE A 143 7.39 -9.29 10.19
N LEU A 144 6.38 -9.44 9.33
CA LEU A 144 5.45 -10.57 9.40
C LEU A 144 6.18 -11.87 9.08
N LEU A 145 7.09 -11.85 8.09
CA LEU A 145 7.90 -13.02 7.73
C LEU A 145 8.81 -13.46 8.87
N ARG A 146 9.55 -12.52 9.48
CA ARG A 146 10.47 -12.82 10.58
C ARG A 146 9.74 -13.47 11.75
N ARG A 147 8.58 -12.94 12.13
CA ARG A 147 7.76 -13.52 13.21
C ARG A 147 7.28 -14.93 12.90
N LEU A 148 6.83 -15.14 11.66
CA LEU A 148 6.32 -16.42 11.20
C LEU A 148 7.41 -17.50 11.17
N VAL A 149 8.64 -17.13 10.80
CA VAL A 149 9.78 -18.06 10.68
C VAL A 149 10.51 -18.27 12.01
N GLU A 150 10.59 -17.23 12.86
CA GLU A 150 11.32 -17.27 14.14
C GLU A 150 10.47 -17.84 15.30
N GLY A 151 9.24 -18.30 15.03
CA GLY A 151 8.35 -18.88 16.04
C GLY A 151 7.84 -17.87 17.06
N VAL A 152 7.86 -16.58 16.73
CA VAL A 152 7.31 -15.53 17.58
C VAL A 152 5.78 -15.64 17.51
N PRO A 153 5.07 -15.74 18.66
CA PRO A 153 3.62 -15.83 18.67
C PRO A 153 2.98 -14.72 17.83
N PHE A 154 2.17 -15.14 16.87
CA PHE A 154 1.44 -14.26 15.98
C PHE A 154 -0.04 -14.34 16.37
N PRO A 155 -0.78 -13.21 16.47
CA PRO A 155 -2.15 -13.26 16.94
C PRO A 155 -3.04 -14.13 16.06
N ASP A 156 -3.98 -14.86 16.67
CA ASP A 156 -4.71 -15.93 15.99
C ASP A 156 -6.11 -15.51 15.53
N THR A 157 -6.58 -14.35 15.98
CA THR A 157 -7.88 -13.78 15.60
C THR A 157 -7.75 -12.50 14.79
N ALA A 158 -8.74 -12.21 13.94
CA ALA A 158 -8.78 -10.96 13.18
C ALA A 158 -8.76 -9.70 14.09
N ALA A 159 -9.40 -9.77 15.26
CA ALA A 159 -9.43 -8.66 16.21
C ALA A 159 -8.06 -8.39 16.84
N GLU A 160 -7.37 -9.44 17.30
CA GLU A 160 -6.03 -9.29 17.87
C GLU A 160 -5.00 -8.92 16.82
N LEU A 161 -5.16 -9.37 15.56
CA LEU A 161 -4.31 -8.94 14.45
C LEU A 161 -4.45 -7.45 14.17
N ARG A 162 -5.68 -6.91 14.17
CA ARG A 162 -5.90 -5.46 14.06
C ARG A 162 -5.23 -4.71 15.21
N ASP A 163 -5.51 -5.11 16.44
CA ASP A 163 -4.93 -4.50 17.65
C ASP A 163 -3.40 -4.65 17.74
N PHE A 164 -2.85 -5.72 17.17
CA PHE A 164 -1.41 -5.92 17.07
C PHE A 164 -0.76 -4.98 16.04
N VAL A 165 -1.36 -4.85 14.85
CA VAL A 165 -0.90 -3.88 13.85
C VAL A 165 -1.03 -2.48 14.45
N ASP A 166 -2.13 -2.15 15.12
CA ASP A 166 -2.37 -0.81 15.69
C ASP A 166 -1.42 -0.43 16.84
N ARG A 167 -0.94 -1.40 17.63
CA ARG A 167 -0.11 -1.12 18.82
C ARG A 167 1.39 -0.99 18.54
N PHE A 168 1.90 -1.45 17.38
CA PHE A 168 3.28 -1.27 16.90
C PHE A 168 4.43 -1.42 17.94
N SER A 169 4.22 -2.04 19.10
CA SER A 169 5.17 -1.97 20.22
C SER A 169 6.44 -2.81 20.01
N ALA A 170 6.40 -3.69 19.01
CA ALA A 170 7.45 -4.65 18.69
C ALA A 170 7.90 -4.59 17.22
N ILE A 171 7.74 -3.45 16.56
CA ILE A 171 8.42 -3.16 15.28
C ILE A 171 9.69 -2.34 15.54
N THR A 172 10.71 -2.55 14.72
CA THR A 172 11.95 -1.76 14.77
C THR A 172 11.76 -0.41 14.10
N ASP A 173 12.69 0.51 14.33
CA ASP A 173 12.70 1.82 13.66
C ASP A 173 12.80 1.66 12.13
N ASP A 174 13.59 0.70 11.66
CA ASP A 174 13.73 0.39 10.23
C ASP A 174 12.40 -0.10 9.61
N GLN A 175 11.67 -0.96 10.32
CA GLN A 175 10.33 -1.40 9.90
C GLN A 175 9.33 -0.24 9.92
N THR A 176 9.42 0.65 10.91
CA THR A 176 8.62 1.88 10.96
C THR A 176 8.91 2.76 9.74
N LEU A 177 10.18 2.98 9.41
CA LEU A 177 10.61 3.77 8.26
C LEU A 177 10.14 3.16 6.93
N ALA A 178 10.21 1.84 6.78
CA ALA A 178 9.69 1.14 5.61
C ALA A 178 8.17 1.35 5.45
N MET A 179 7.42 1.34 6.56
CA MET A 179 5.98 1.63 6.54
C MET A 179 5.69 3.10 6.19
N LEU A 180 6.42 4.04 6.79
CA LEU A 180 6.27 5.49 6.53
C LEU A 180 6.70 5.87 5.10
N ALA A 181 7.67 5.16 4.51
CA ALA A 181 8.13 5.36 3.14
C ALA A 181 6.98 5.28 2.13
N ARG A 182 5.93 4.53 2.44
CA ARG A 182 4.75 4.37 1.58
C ARG A 182 3.95 5.65 1.40
N ALA A 183 4.02 6.59 2.34
CA ALA A 183 3.38 7.89 2.20
C ALA A 183 4.02 8.75 1.09
N PHE A 184 5.18 8.34 0.57
CA PHE A 184 5.88 8.96 -0.56
C PHE A 184 5.69 8.22 -1.88
N ASP A 185 5.00 7.07 -1.90
CA ASP A 185 4.71 6.30 -3.12
C ASP A 185 3.53 6.91 -3.90
N ARG A 186 3.69 8.17 -4.30
CA ARG A 186 2.64 8.98 -4.94
C ARG A 186 3.23 9.81 -6.09
N PRO A 187 2.45 10.14 -7.14
CA PRO A 187 2.91 11.00 -8.25
C PRO A 187 3.52 12.32 -7.76
N ALA A 188 2.97 12.90 -6.69
CA ALA A 188 3.44 14.14 -6.06
C ALA A 188 4.93 14.16 -5.68
N PHE A 189 5.57 13.00 -5.52
CA PHE A 189 6.97 12.85 -5.14
C PHE A 189 7.87 12.24 -6.23
N ARG A 190 7.29 11.86 -7.37
CA ARG A 190 8.01 11.21 -8.47
C ARG A 190 7.97 12.03 -9.76
N THR A 191 6.80 12.59 -10.07
CA THR A 191 6.57 13.33 -11.31
C THR A 191 7.18 14.72 -11.21
N PRO A 192 8.03 15.15 -12.17
CA PRO A 192 8.53 16.53 -12.22
C PRO A 192 7.40 17.55 -12.13
N PHE A 193 7.61 18.67 -11.42
CA PHE A 193 6.52 19.60 -11.11
C PHE A 193 5.87 20.18 -12.38
N GLN A 194 6.63 20.34 -13.46
CA GLN A 194 6.13 20.80 -14.74
C GLN A 194 5.19 19.79 -15.45
N GLN A 195 5.28 18.51 -15.08
CA GLN A 195 4.46 17.43 -15.63
C GLN A 195 3.27 17.08 -14.73
N GLU A 196 3.08 17.80 -13.62
CA GLU A 196 1.92 17.59 -12.75
C GLU A 196 0.62 17.99 -13.44
N SER A 197 -0.30 17.04 -13.52
CA SER A 197 -1.57 17.21 -14.22
C SER A 197 -2.67 17.82 -13.35
N ASN A 198 -2.49 17.81 -12.01
CA ASN A 198 -3.47 18.31 -11.06
C ASN A 198 -2.79 18.88 -9.80
N LEU A 199 -2.58 20.20 -9.77
CA LEU A 199 -1.91 20.85 -8.64
C LEU A 199 -2.70 20.81 -7.31
N PRO A 200 -4.05 20.86 -7.29
CA PRO A 200 -4.81 20.60 -6.07
C PRO A 200 -4.55 19.20 -5.49
N ALA A 201 -4.51 18.16 -6.33
CA ALA A 201 -4.19 16.80 -5.90
C ALA A 201 -2.75 16.69 -5.39
N PHE A 202 -1.81 17.39 -6.03
CA PHE A 202 -0.43 17.51 -5.53
C PHE A 202 -0.39 18.11 -4.11
N LEU A 203 -1.05 19.25 -3.89
CA LEU A 203 -1.07 19.91 -2.58
C LEU A 203 -1.70 19.01 -1.51
N GLN A 204 -2.82 18.36 -1.84
CA GLN A 204 -3.49 17.42 -0.95
C GLN A 204 -2.56 16.26 -0.57
N ALA A 205 -1.87 15.66 -1.54
CA ALA A 205 -0.92 14.57 -1.29
C ALA A 205 0.20 14.99 -0.31
N VAL A 206 0.73 16.22 -0.43
CA VAL A 206 1.73 16.76 0.51
C VAL A 206 1.14 16.94 1.91
N GLU A 207 -0.07 17.51 2.02
CA GLU A 207 -0.75 17.71 3.31
C GLU A 207 -1.09 16.38 4.01
N ASP A 208 -1.49 15.37 3.23
CA ASP A 208 -1.73 14.02 3.74
C ASP A 208 -0.45 13.35 4.21
N THR A 209 0.66 13.48 3.49
CA THR A 209 1.96 12.94 3.93
C THR A 209 2.44 13.61 5.23
N ILE A 210 2.24 14.92 5.39
CA ILE A 210 2.53 15.62 6.67
C ILE A 210 1.70 15.02 7.80
N ARG A 211 0.40 14.83 7.58
CA ARG A 211 -0.52 14.26 8.57
C ARG A 211 -0.09 12.85 8.95
N VAL A 212 0.20 12.01 7.97
CA VAL A 212 0.65 10.63 8.19
C VAL A 212 1.92 10.59 9.04
N LEU A 213 2.96 11.36 8.68
CA LEU A 213 4.20 11.38 9.45
C LEU A 213 4.02 11.94 10.87
N SER A 214 3.14 12.93 11.04
CA SER A 214 2.97 13.63 12.33
C SER A 214 2.03 12.88 13.28
N THR A 215 0.98 12.27 12.75
CA THR A 215 -0.15 11.73 13.52
C THR A 215 -0.39 10.25 13.30
N GLY A 216 0.34 9.60 12.40
CA GLY A 216 0.11 8.21 11.97
C GLY A 216 -1.17 8.02 11.17
N ILE A 217 -2.12 8.95 11.21
CA ILE A 217 -3.42 8.82 10.55
C ILE A 217 -3.23 8.93 9.04
N TRP A 218 -3.47 7.82 8.35
CA TRP A 218 -3.57 7.74 6.90
C TRP A 218 -5.06 7.76 6.53
N GLN A 219 -5.45 8.71 5.69
CA GLN A 219 -6.83 8.89 5.22
C GLN A 219 -6.91 8.82 3.69
N THR A 220 -8.08 8.44 3.18
CA THR A 220 -8.43 8.62 1.76
C THR A 220 -8.69 10.10 1.48
N ARG A 221 -8.80 10.45 0.18
CA ARG A 221 -9.15 11.80 -0.26
C ARG A 221 -10.51 12.29 0.29
N GLU A 222 -11.44 11.39 0.58
CA GLU A 222 -12.74 11.73 1.17
C GLU A 222 -12.71 11.88 2.70
N GLY A 223 -11.52 11.77 3.33
CA GLY A 223 -11.35 11.93 4.77
C GLY A 223 -11.69 10.68 5.59
N VAL A 224 -11.89 9.53 4.94
CA VAL A 224 -12.10 8.25 5.62
C VAL A 224 -10.77 7.77 6.19
N GLU A 225 -10.73 7.49 7.50
CA GLU A 225 -9.54 6.92 8.17
C GLU A 225 -9.25 5.52 7.61
N ILE A 226 -8.10 5.37 6.95
CA ILE A 226 -7.62 4.12 6.34
C ILE A 226 -6.91 3.27 7.40
N HIS A 227 -5.94 3.86 8.11
CA HIS A 227 -5.12 3.18 9.12
C HIS A 227 -4.31 4.18 9.95
N ARG A 228 -3.85 3.77 11.13
CA ARG A 228 -2.69 4.38 11.81
C ARG A 228 -1.38 3.71 11.39
N LEU A 229 -0.44 4.44 10.81
CA LEU A 229 0.97 4.06 10.74
C LEU A 229 1.63 4.28 12.11
N PRO A 230 2.80 3.65 12.38
CA PRO A 230 3.48 3.87 13.64
C PRO A 230 3.85 5.35 13.80
N LEU A 231 3.43 5.91 14.93
CA LEU A 231 3.69 7.28 15.32
C LEU A 231 5.18 7.56 15.51
N LEU A 232 5.60 8.81 15.30
CA LEU A 232 6.96 9.32 15.58
C LEU A 232 7.51 8.92 16.96
N HIS A 233 6.66 8.77 17.97
CA HIS A 233 7.08 8.37 19.32
C HIS A 233 7.42 6.88 19.45
N HIS A 234 7.00 6.02 18.50
CA HIS A 234 7.41 4.61 18.46
C HIS A 234 8.85 4.44 17.96
N ILE A 235 9.40 5.47 17.28
CA ILE A 235 10.81 5.51 16.91
C ILE A 235 11.65 5.61 18.18
N ARG A 236 12.52 4.63 18.39
CA ARG A 236 13.35 4.48 19.59
C ARG A 236 14.63 5.30 19.48
N ASP A 237 15.25 5.31 18.30
CA ASP A 237 16.47 6.05 18.00
C ASP A 237 16.18 7.56 17.90
N PRO A 238 16.74 8.39 18.80
CA PRO A 238 16.55 9.84 18.76
C PRO A 238 17.03 10.48 17.46
N SER A 239 18.03 9.91 16.79
CA SER A 239 18.56 10.41 15.52
C SER A 239 17.57 10.20 14.37
N VAL A 240 16.93 9.01 14.32
CA VAL A 240 15.86 8.70 13.37
C VAL A 240 14.66 9.60 13.59
N ARG A 241 14.26 9.81 14.84
CA ARG A 241 13.16 10.72 15.19
C ARG A 241 13.45 12.15 14.73
N SER A 242 14.65 12.65 15.02
CA SER A 242 15.08 14.00 14.61
C SER A 242 15.09 14.16 13.09
N ALA A 243 15.46 13.11 12.36
CA ALA A 243 15.45 13.11 10.91
C ALA A 243 14.02 13.09 10.33
N LEU A 244 13.11 12.31 10.90
CA LEU A 244 11.69 12.32 10.51
C LEU A 244 11.03 13.67 10.79
N GLU A 245 11.32 14.30 11.93
CA GLU A 245 10.88 15.66 12.21
C GLU A 245 11.44 16.67 11.19
N ALA A 246 12.68 16.47 10.72
CA ALA A 246 13.26 17.28 9.65
C ALA A 246 12.51 17.07 8.32
N THR A 247 12.12 15.84 7.99
CA THR A 247 11.29 15.55 6.82
C THR A 247 9.94 16.26 6.90
N VAL A 248 9.27 16.23 8.06
CA VAL A 248 8.00 16.96 8.26
C VAL A 248 8.20 18.47 8.06
N ARG A 249 9.30 19.04 8.57
CA ARG A 249 9.62 20.46 8.33
C ARG A 249 9.83 20.78 6.85
N GLU A 250 10.54 19.92 6.11
CA GLU A 250 10.74 20.12 4.65
C GLU A 250 9.42 19.98 3.87
N LEU A 251 8.53 19.06 4.27
CA LEU A 251 7.19 18.96 3.67
C LEU A 251 6.37 20.23 3.93
N ASP A 252 6.43 20.77 5.14
CA ASP A 252 5.81 22.06 5.46
C ASP A 252 6.40 23.21 4.64
N HIS A 253 7.72 23.19 4.39
CA HIS A 253 8.40 24.16 3.52
C HIS A 253 7.90 24.04 2.07
N LEU A 254 7.79 22.82 1.54
CA LEU A 254 7.24 22.54 0.22
C LEU A 254 5.81 23.09 0.08
N ARG A 255 4.95 22.79 1.05
CA ARG A 255 3.57 23.27 1.13
C ARG A 255 3.49 24.80 1.15
N ARG A 256 4.28 25.45 2.02
CA ARG A 256 4.34 26.91 2.11
C ARG A 256 4.83 27.52 0.80
N ARG A 257 5.84 26.92 0.16
CA ARG A 257 6.38 27.42 -1.10
C ARG A 257 5.35 27.39 -2.21
N TYR A 258 4.59 26.30 -2.32
CA TYR A 258 3.47 26.20 -3.25
C TYR A 258 2.47 27.35 -3.04
N LYS A 259 2.04 27.58 -1.79
CA LYS A 259 1.08 28.65 -1.45
C LYS A 259 1.63 30.05 -1.75
N THR A 260 2.93 30.28 -1.54
CA THR A 260 3.59 31.53 -1.93
C THR A 260 3.63 31.71 -3.45
N LEU A 261 3.97 30.67 -4.21
CA LEU A 261 4.02 30.77 -5.68
C LEU A 261 2.64 31.00 -6.30
N LEU A 262 1.58 30.48 -5.67
CA LEU A 262 0.21 30.84 -6.02
C LEU A 262 -0.10 32.31 -5.73
N SER A 263 0.26 32.82 -4.55
CA SER A 263 -0.06 34.21 -4.17
C SER A 263 0.74 35.25 -4.97
N THR A 264 1.95 34.92 -5.42
CA THR A 264 2.76 35.78 -6.29
C THR A 264 2.39 35.69 -7.76
N GLY A 265 1.49 34.77 -8.14
CA GLY A 265 1.09 34.52 -9.53
C GLY A 265 2.12 33.77 -10.37
N ALA A 266 3.21 33.28 -9.76
CA ALA A 266 4.21 32.44 -10.43
C ALA A 266 3.66 31.05 -10.78
N ILE A 267 2.63 30.60 -10.05
CA ILE A 267 1.69 29.54 -10.41
C ILE A 267 0.31 30.20 -10.48
N ARG A 268 -0.43 29.98 -11.56
CA ARG A 268 -1.77 30.53 -11.74
C ARG A 268 -2.71 29.51 -12.37
N PRO A 269 -4.01 29.50 -12.00
CA PRO A 269 -4.99 28.68 -12.69
C PRO A 269 -5.00 28.97 -14.20
N CYS A 270 -5.46 28.01 -14.99
CA CYS A 270 -5.73 28.23 -16.40
C CYS A 270 -6.67 29.44 -16.60
N GLY A 271 -6.39 30.25 -17.61
CA GLY A 271 -7.21 31.42 -17.96
C GLY A 271 -8.55 31.09 -18.61
N CYS A 272 -9.00 29.83 -18.59
CA CYS A 272 -10.24 29.39 -19.21
C CYS A 272 -11.51 29.83 -18.45
N GLY A 273 -11.36 30.37 -17.24
CA GLY A 273 -12.48 30.86 -16.42
C GLY A 273 -13.31 29.77 -15.73
N ASP A 274 -12.94 28.50 -15.90
CA ASP A 274 -13.54 27.37 -15.17
C ASP A 274 -12.83 27.17 -13.81
N PRO A 275 -13.53 27.38 -12.68
CA PRO A 275 -12.97 27.18 -11.34
C PRO A 275 -12.54 25.73 -11.05
N SER A 276 -13.05 24.77 -11.82
CA SER A 276 -12.75 23.34 -11.68
C SER A 276 -11.63 22.86 -12.59
N CYS A 277 -11.04 23.74 -13.42
CA CYS A 277 -9.97 23.38 -14.32
C CYS A 277 -8.72 22.94 -13.53
N PRO A 278 -8.25 21.68 -13.70
CA PRO A 278 -7.07 21.18 -12.99
C PRO A 278 -5.76 21.71 -13.58
N THR A 279 -5.82 22.39 -14.72
CA THR A 279 -4.65 22.91 -15.45
C THR A 279 -4.17 24.22 -14.83
N PHE A 280 -2.86 24.31 -14.60
CA PHE A 280 -2.20 25.51 -14.10
C PHE A 280 -1.10 25.94 -15.05
N MET A 281 -0.91 27.26 -15.14
CA MET A 281 0.23 27.85 -15.82
C MET A 281 1.28 28.19 -14.77
N LEU A 282 2.52 27.83 -15.04
CA LEU A 282 3.64 28.07 -14.13
C LEU A 282 4.89 28.47 -14.90
N THR A 283 5.77 29.22 -14.24
CA THR A 283 7.07 29.59 -14.81
C THR A 283 8.08 28.45 -14.62
N ASP A 284 9.06 28.34 -15.53
CA ASP A 284 10.16 27.36 -15.37
C ASP A 284 10.96 27.58 -14.07
N ALA A 285 10.99 28.81 -13.56
CA ALA A 285 11.59 29.13 -12.27
C ALA A 285 10.79 28.50 -11.12
N ALA A 286 9.45 28.62 -11.15
CA ALA A 286 8.56 28.01 -10.17
C ALA A 286 8.63 26.47 -10.20
N ALA A 287 8.67 25.86 -11.40
CA ALA A 287 8.82 24.41 -11.55
C ALA A 287 10.09 23.90 -10.86
N ARG A 288 11.24 24.47 -11.22
CA ARG A 288 12.54 24.07 -10.67
C ARG A 288 12.62 24.30 -9.17
N GLU A 289 11.98 25.34 -8.67
CA GLU A 289 11.96 25.61 -7.24
C GLU A 289 11.13 24.60 -6.45
N MET A 290 9.98 24.18 -6.99
CA MET A 290 9.16 23.14 -6.40
C MET A 290 9.87 21.79 -6.40
N ASP A 291 10.53 21.41 -7.50
CA ASP A 291 11.30 20.16 -7.57
C ASP A 291 12.51 20.18 -6.62
N ARG A 292 13.20 21.32 -6.47
CA ARG A 292 14.25 21.48 -5.44
C ARG A 292 13.70 21.31 -4.02
N ALA A 293 12.49 21.78 -3.76
CA ALA A 293 11.85 21.60 -2.46
C ALA A 293 11.46 20.14 -2.21
N ARG A 294 10.95 19.44 -3.23
CA ARG A 294 10.68 17.99 -3.16
C ARG A 294 11.96 17.18 -2.94
N ASP A 295 13.05 17.50 -3.63
CA ASP A 295 14.32 16.80 -3.46
C ASP A 295 14.87 16.92 -2.03
N ARG A 296 14.70 18.08 -1.38
CA ARG A 296 15.04 18.25 0.04
C ARG A 296 14.21 17.34 0.95
N VAL A 297 12.91 17.20 0.67
CA VAL A 297 12.03 16.27 1.40
C VAL A 297 12.53 14.83 1.25
N LEU A 298 12.76 14.37 0.01
CA LEU A 298 13.19 13.00 -0.26
C LEU A 298 14.56 12.72 0.34
N THR A 299 15.48 13.68 0.27
CA THR A 299 16.81 13.58 0.87
C THR A 299 16.73 13.55 2.40
N ALA A 300 15.85 14.34 3.02
CA ALA A 300 15.65 14.32 4.47
C ALA A 300 15.15 12.94 4.95
N PHE A 301 14.21 12.33 4.22
CA PHE A 301 13.69 11.01 4.55
C PHE A 301 14.67 9.86 4.25
N ARG A 302 15.52 9.98 3.22
CA ARG A 302 16.54 8.98 2.89
C ARG A 302 17.66 8.87 3.93
N LYS A 303 17.95 9.95 4.66
CA LYS A 303 18.99 9.96 5.72
C LYS A 303 18.80 8.86 6.77
N PRO A 304 17.63 8.74 7.44
CA PRO A 304 17.37 7.67 8.39
C PRO A 304 17.05 6.33 7.72
N TYR A 305 16.65 6.33 6.44
CA TYR A 305 16.27 5.12 5.71
C TYR A 305 16.98 5.04 4.35
N PRO A 306 18.24 4.56 4.29
CA PRO A 306 19.02 4.53 3.04
C PRO A 306 18.40 3.67 1.93
N SER A 307 17.58 2.67 2.28
CA SER A 307 16.82 1.83 1.35
C SER A 307 15.65 2.56 0.68
N PHE A 308 15.39 3.81 1.04
CA PHE A 308 14.35 4.64 0.43
C PHE A 308 14.67 4.96 -1.04
N SER A 309 13.89 4.33 -1.94
CA SER A 309 14.11 4.36 -3.39
C SER A 309 13.29 5.39 -4.16
N VAL A 310 12.42 6.17 -3.50
CA VAL A 310 11.64 7.20 -4.20
C VAL A 310 12.57 8.35 -4.62
N THR A 311 12.58 8.66 -5.90
CA THR A 311 13.30 9.77 -6.52
C THR A 311 12.38 10.51 -7.47
N LEU A 312 12.67 11.78 -7.71
CA LEU A 312 12.08 12.50 -8.84
C LEU A 312 12.62 11.90 -10.14
N GLU A 313 11.72 11.65 -11.10
CA GLU A 313 12.01 11.07 -12.42
C GLU A 313 12.57 12.09 -13.41
#